data_AF-A0A7S9CPT4-F1
#
_entry.id   AF-A0A7S9CPT4-F1
#
_cell.length_a   1.000
_cell.length_b   1.000
_cell.length_c   1.000
_cell.angle_alpha   90.00
_cell.angle_beta   90.00
_cell.angle_gamma   90.00
#
_symmetry.space_group_name_H-M   'P 1'
#
loop_
_entity.id
_entity.type
_entity.pdbx_description
1 polymer ?
#
loop_
_entity_poly.entity_id
_entity_poly.type
_entity_poly.pdbx_seq_one_letter_code
_entity_poly.pdbx_strand_id
1 'polypeptide(L)'
;MTTRNSNAGTTFKAIALAAALSAITATAASAQAAISEPAAFQSIYQYRDVLNGGAPTPAAALVQQPPEVLQALQARESGVGIVNVQRRHAHRSSR
;
A
#
# COMPACT_ATOMS: atom_id res chain seq x y z
N MET A 1 -2.61 -66.85 3.61
CA MET A 1 -1.65 -65.80 4.03
C MET A 1 -2.31 -64.47 3.76
N THR A 2 -2.96 -63.90 4.78
CA THR A 2 -3.99 -62.85 4.63
C THR A 2 -3.41 -61.49 4.99
N THR A 3 -3.36 -60.59 4.02
CA THR A 3 -2.90 -59.20 4.20
C THR A 3 -4.01 -58.36 4.82
N ARG A 4 -3.93 -58.13 6.14
CA ARG A 4 -4.93 -57.35 6.92
C ARG A 4 -4.41 -55.99 7.42
N ASN A 5 -3.35 -55.46 6.80
CA ASN A 5 -2.60 -54.34 7.38
C ASN A 5 -2.66 -53.06 6.55
N SER A 6 -3.26 -53.09 5.36
CA SER A 6 -3.26 -51.98 4.40
C SER A 6 -4.22 -50.84 4.77
N ASN A 7 -5.39 -51.18 5.34
CA ASN A 7 -6.44 -50.19 5.61
C ASN A 7 -6.12 -49.31 6.83
N ALA A 8 -5.56 -49.88 7.90
CA ALA A 8 -5.21 -49.15 9.11
C ALA A 8 -4.11 -48.09 8.85
N GLY A 9 -3.10 -48.42 8.03
CA GLY A 9 -2.05 -47.46 7.63
C GLY A 9 -2.59 -46.32 6.77
N THR A 10 -3.54 -46.61 5.88
CA THR A 10 -4.19 -45.59 5.04
C THR A 10 -5.06 -44.64 5.87
N THR A 11 -5.85 -45.17 6.82
CA THR A 11 -6.67 -44.36 7.73
C THR A 11 -5.82 -43.45 8.62
N PHE A 12 -4.71 -43.97 9.17
CA PHE A 12 -3.81 -43.17 10.00
C PHE A 12 -3.20 -41.99 9.21
N LYS A 13 -2.78 -42.23 7.96
CA LYS A 13 -2.28 -41.18 7.07
C LYS A 13 -3.34 -40.14 6.75
N ALA A 14 -4.60 -40.55 6.55
CA ALA A 14 -5.71 -39.63 6.29
C ALA A 14 -5.99 -38.72 7.49
N ILE A 15 -5.99 -39.27 8.71
CA ILE A 15 -6.19 -38.48 9.94
C ILE A 15 -5.02 -37.51 10.15
N ALA A 16 -3.77 -37.96 9.96
CA ALA A 16 -2.60 -37.11 10.06
C ALA A 16 -2.62 -35.96 9.05
N LEU A 17 -3.03 -36.24 7.81
CA LEU A 17 -3.18 -35.22 6.76
C LEU A 17 -4.30 -34.23 7.11
N ALA A 18 -5.45 -34.72 7.57
CA ALA A 18 -6.56 -33.85 8.00
C ALA A 18 -6.17 -32.96 9.18
N ALA A 19 -5.43 -33.49 10.15
CA ALA A 19 -4.93 -32.73 11.29
C ALA A 19 -3.90 -31.67 10.86
N ALA A 20 -2.98 -32.01 9.97
CA ALA A 20 -2.02 -31.05 9.41
C ALA A 20 -2.74 -29.95 8.61
N LEU A 21 -3.73 -30.30 7.78
CA LEU A 21 -4.54 -29.34 7.03
C LEU A 21 -5.36 -28.44 7.95
N SER A 22 -5.93 -29.00 9.02
CA SER A 22 -6.66 -28.24 10.06
C SER A 22 -5.73 -27.26 10.79
N ALA A 23 -4.51 -27.67 11.12
CA ALA A 23 -3.53 -26.78 11.74
C ALA A 23 -3.10 -25.63 10.81
N ILE A 24 -2.87 -25.92 9.53
CA ILE A 24 -2.51 -24.90 8.53
C ILE A 24 -3.66 -23.91 8.33
N THR A 25 -4.89 -24.40 8.20
CA THR A 25 -6.07 -23.56 8.01
C THR A 25 -6.42 -22.73 9.23
N ALA A 26 -6.28 -23.28 10.45
CA ALA A 26 -6.43 -22.52 11.70
C ALA A 26 -5.36 -21.41 11.82
N THR A 27 -4.12 -21.70 11.46
CA THR A 27 -3.01 -20.72 11.48
C THR A 27 -3.23 -19.62 10.45
N ALA A 28 -3.68 -19.97 9.23
CA ALA A 28 -4.03 -19.00 8.21
C ALA A 28 -5.22 -18.12 8.64
N ALA A 29 -6.28 -18.68 9.22
CA ALA A 29 -7.42 -17.88 9.68
C ALA A 29 -7.04 -16.84 10.76
N SER A 30 -6.10 -17.17 11.65
CA SER A 30 -5.61 -16.23 12.67
C SER A 30 -4.72 -15.09 12.13
N ALA A 31 -4.08 -15.27 10.97
CA ALA A 31 -3.32 -14.18 10.32
C ALA A 31 -4.23 -13.16 9.61
N GLN A 32 -5.42 -13.60 9.17
CA GLN A 32 -6.41 -12.73 8.52
C GLN A 32 -7.27 -11.92 9.52
N ALA A 33 -7.36 -12.34 10.79
CA ALA A 33 -8.11 -11.62 11.82
C ALA A 33 -7.48 -10.27 12.22
N ALA A 34 -6.21 -10.03 11.86
CA ALA A 34 -5.54 -8.75 12.11
C ALA A 34 -5.90 -7.65 11.08
N ILE A 35 -6.71 -7.97 10.05
CA ILE A 35 -7.07 -7.07 8.95
C ILE A 35 -8.60 -6.97 8.82
N SER A 36 -9.36 -7.15 9.92
CA SER A 36 -10.83 -7.14 9.86
C SER A 36 -11.46 -5.75 9.92
N GLU A 37 -10.72 -4.71 10.30
CA GLU A 37 -11.26 -3.35 10.41
C GLU A 37 -10.43 -2.38 9.55
N PRO A 38 -10.83 -2.13 8.30
CA PRO A 38 -10.19 -1.13 7.43
C PRO A 38 -10.09 0.25 8.11
N ALA A 39 -11.06 0.58 8.97
CA ALA A 39 -11.06 1.81 9.76
C ALA A 39 -9.99 1.85 10.85
N ALA A 40 -9.68 0.72 11.50
CA ALA A 40 -8.66 0.65 12.54
C ALA A 40 -7.23 0.75 11.96
N PHE A 41 -7.00 0.23 10.75
CA PHE A 41 -5.72 0.38 10.09
C PHE A 41 -5.46 1.84 9.68
N GLN A 42 -6.49 2.56 9.18
CA GLN A 42 -6.39 3.97 8.81
C GLN A 42 -6.16 4.90 10.01
N SER A 43 -6.68 4.56 11.20
CA SER A 43 -6.44 5.35 12.42
C SER A 43 -5.01 5.19 12.94
N ILE A 44 -4.43 3.99 12.82
CA ILE A 44 -3.05 3.70 13.27
C ILE A 44 -2.03 4.15 12.22
N TYR A 45 -2.34 4.00 10.94
CA TYR A 45 -1.44 4.27 9.82
C TYR A 45 -2.04 5.31 8.88
N GLN A 46 -2.23 6.53 9.37
CA GLN A 46 -2.83 7.67 8.66
C GLN A 46 -2.21 7.98 7.28
N TYR A 47 -0.95 7.60 7.07
CA TYR A 47 -0.21 7.84 5.84
C TYR A 47 -0.09 6.60 4.93
N ARG A 48 -0.81 5.51 5.24
CA ARG A 48 -0.80 4.24 4.49
C ARG A 48 -2.17 3.95 3.91
N ASP A 49 -2.23 3.83 2.59
CA ASP A 49 -3.48 3.64 1.86
C ASP A 49 -3.87 2.15 1.80
N VAL A 50 -4.89 1.78 2.57
CA VAL A 50 -5.44 0.41 2.61
C VAL A 50 -5.90 -0.08 1.24
N LEU A 51 -6.46 0.78 0.41
CA LEU A 51 -7.00 0.40 -0.90
C LEU A 51 -5.89 0.09 -1.91
N ASN A 52 -4.68 0.59 -1.65
CA ASN A 52 -3.47 0.39 -2.44
C ASN A 52 -2.42 -0.45 -1.68
N GLY A 53 -2.85 -1.37 -0.82
CA GLY A 53 -1.97 -2.34 -0.16
C GLY A 53 -0.99 -1.71 0.85
N GLY A 54 -1.32 -0.55 1.40
CA GLY A 54 -0.45 0.21 2.30
C GLY A 54 0.60 1.06 1.58
N ALA A 55 0.37 1.42 0.31
CA ALA A 55 1.18 2.42 -0.37
C ALA A 55 1.14 3.78 0.37
N PRO A 56 2.17 4.64 0.25
CA PRO A 56 2.13 5.98 0.81
C PRO A 56 0.95 6.76 0.23
N THR A 57 0.17 7.41 1.11
CA THR A 57 -0.89 8.32 0.68
C THR A 57 -0.31 9.52 -0.08
N PRO A 58 -1.11 10.21 -0.93
CA PRO A 58 -0.68 11.43 -1.60
C PRO A 58 -0.13 12.49 -0.64
N ALA A 59 -0.75 12.64 0.55
CA ALA A 59 -0.25 13.54 1.59
C ALA A 59 1.14 13.12 2.12
N ALA A 60 1.36 11.81 2.34
CA ALA A 60 2.66 11.28 2.77
C ALA A 60 3.76 11.46 1.71
N ALA A 61 3.39 11.39 0.42
CA ALA A 61 4.30 11.66 -0.68
C ALA A 61 4.74 13.13 -0.70
N LEU A 62 3.82 14.07 -0.42
CA LEU A 62 4.12 15.50 -0.37
C LEU A 62 5.06 15.87 0.78
N VAL A 63 4.93 15.24 1.95
CA VAL A 63 5.84 15.49 3.09
C VAL A 63 7.30 15.16 2.76
N GLN A 64 7.54 14.24 1.83
CA GLN A 64 8.88 13.85 1.39
C GLN A 64 9.42 14.70 0.24
N GLN A 65 8.61 15.59 -0.35
CA GLN A 65 9.05 16.44 -1.44
C GLN A 65 9.87 17.62 -0.90
N PRO A 66 10.88 18.07 -1.66
CA PRO A 66 11.64 19.25 -1.29
C PRO A 66 10.78 20.53 -1.43
N PRO A 67 11.11 21.61 -0.71
CA PRO A 67 10.29 22.83 -0.66
C PRO A 67 10.04 23.46 -2.03
N GLU A 68 10.97 23.35 -2.98
CA GLU A 68 10.79 23.92 -4.33
C GLU A 68 9.67 23.22 -5.10
N VAL A 69 9.53 21.90 -4.93
CA VAL A 69 8.46 21.11 -5.59
C VAL A 69 7.11 21.47 -4.99
N LEU A 70 7.03 21.65 -3.67
CA LEU A 70 5.80 22.09 -3.00
C LEU A 70 5.39 23.49 -3.43
N GLN A 71 6.35 24.42 -3.56
CA GLN A 71 6.09 25.77 -4.08
C GLN A 71 5.59 25.74 -5.53
N ALA A 72 6.18 24.90 -6.37
CA ALA A 72 5.74 24.74 -7.76
C ALA A 72 4.32 24.16 -7.85
N LEU A 73 3.98 23.17 -7.01
CA LEU A 73 2.62 22.62 -6.91
C LEU A 73 1.63 23.69 -6.42
N GLN A 74 1.97 24.42 -5.36
CA GLN A 74 1.14 25.50 -4.83
C GLN A 74 0.93 26.61 -5.87
N ALA A 75 1.96 26.98 -6.64
CA ALA A 75 1.82 27.97 -7.72
C ALA A 75 0.86 27.48 -8.81
N ARG A 76 0.89 26.18 -9.15
CA ARG A 76 -0.04 25.57 -10.11
C ARG A 76 -1.48 25.53 -9.59
N GLU A 77 -1.67 25.25 -8.31
CA GLU A 77 -2.99 25.19 -7.67
C GLU A 77 -3.59 26.57 -7.38
N SER A 78 -2.75 27.56 -7.10
CA SER A 78 -3.19 28.93 -6.74
C SER A 78 -3.84 29.69 -7.90
N GLY A 79 -3.75 29.19 -9.15
CA GLY A 79 -4.15 29.93 -10.35
C GLY A 79 -3.28 31.16 -10.64
N VAL A 80 -2.31 31.47 -9.77
CA VAL A 80 -1.32 32.54 -9.92
C VAL A 80 -0.08 31.94 -10.57
N GLY A 81 -0.13 31.74 -11.88
CA GLY A 81 1.04 31.33 -12.64
C GLY A 81 2.15 32.38 -12.53
N ILE A 82 3.39 31.95 -12.26
CA ILE A 82 4.57 32.82 -12.37
C ILE A 82 4.75 33.14 -13.85
N VAL A 83 4.26 34.31 -14.28
CA VAL A 83 4.56 34.85 -15.60
C VAL A 83 5.96 35.45 -15.53
N ASN A 84 6.95 34.73 -16.07
CA ASN A 84 8.26 35.31 -16.32
C ASN A 84 8.13 36.24 -17.54
N VAL A 85 7.73 37.49 -17.30
CA VAL A 85 7.72 38.51 -18.33
C VAL A 85 9.18 38.84 -18.64
N GLN A 86 9.71 38.30 -19.75
CA GLN A 86 10.93 38.82 -20.35
C GLN A 86 10.68 40.30 -20.65
N ARG A 87 11.19 41.19 -19.79
CA ARG A 87 11.27 42.62 -20.10
C ARG A 87 12.25 42.76 -21.26
N ARG A 88 11.72 42.74 -22.49
CA ARG A 88 12.48 43.20 -23.65
C ARG A 88 12.78 44.67 -23.43
N HIS A 89 14.03 44.96 -23.06
CA HIS A 89 14.57 46.30 -23.13
C HIS A 89 14.61 46.71 -24.60
N ALA A 90 13.54 47.38 -25.05
CA ALA A 90 13.54 48.03 -26.35
C ALA A 90 14.59 49.15 -26.30
N HIS A 91 15.67 48.98 -27.06
CA HIS A 91 16.69 49.99 -27.24
C HIS A 91 16.08 51.15 -28.04
N ARG A 92 15.66 52.21 -27.33
CA ARG A 92 15.16 53.44 -27.94
C ARG A 92 16.36 54.24 -28.46
N SER A 93 16.69 54.05 -29.74
CA SER A 93 17.60 54.94 -30.45
C SER A 93 16.90 56.30 -30.60
N SER A 94 17.41 57.30 -29.88
CA SER A 94 17.08 58.70 -30.08
C SER A 94 17.82 59.21 -31.33
N ARG A 95 17.05 59.76 -32.27
CA ARG A 95 17.56 60.52 -33.41
C ARG A 95 18.12 61.87 -32.97
#